data_AF-A0A942TPX2-F1
#
_entry.id   AF-A0A942TPX2-F1
#
_cell.length_a   1.000
_cell.length_b   1.000
_cell.length_c   1.000
_cell.angle_alpha   90.00
_cell.angle_beta   90.00
_cell.angle_gamma   90.00
#
_symmetry.space_group_name_H-M   'P 1'
#
loop_
_entity.id
_entity.type
_entity.pdbx_description
1 polymer ?
#
loop_
_entity_poly.entity_id
_entity_poly.type
_entity_poly.pdbx_seq_one_letter_code
_entity_poly.pdbx_strand_id
1 'polypeptide(L)'
;MKKQKNWIGILIGLVLLLVIVNPYFVNAQYPGVGFGALNEKFKDEKGQIEDLSKEEKKAAKQALKEEKNAIKQKAKQEKEEIKAKEKEGWELTFLDNFDGDALDPTKWKHAPEWPRQGGAGQWSNDEAFLNGEGQLIIQVSEIDGKYYSGAVRTRDLFEQTYGYFEINAKIPKTEGYWNAFWLMTDGVHTVGNDGRDGTEIDIFESPFAKDGDYIQHAIHWDGYEEYHRSAGQVAHVPGIYEGFHTFALEWDPDEYIFYIDGQETWRTNAGGVSQVPAYMKITAEVGGWAGNISNASLPSQMEVEYVRAYKKKDK
;
A
#
# COMPACT_ATOMS: atom_id res chain seq x y z
N MET A 1 24.73 21.36 35.13
CA MET A 1 24.53 22.09 33.85
C MET A 1 25.57 21.76 32.75
N LYS A 2 26.16 20.55 32.68
CA LYS A 2 27.17 20.19 31.66
C LYS A 2 26.74 19.14 30.61
N LYS A 3 25.52 18.59 30.70
CA LYS A 3 25.02 17.57 29.76
C LYS A 3 24.10 18.09 28.65
N GLN A 4 23.64 19.34 28.72
CA GLN A 4 22.71 19.94 27.74
C GLN A 4 23.39 20.57 26.52
N LYS A 5 24.71 20.82 26.57
CA LYS A 5 25.45 21.49 25.49
C LYS A 5 25.82 20.57 24.30
N ASN A 6 25.81 19.25 24.47
CA ASN A 6 26.21 18.31 23.40
C ASN A 6 25.13 18.10 22.33
N TRP A 7 23.85 18.24 22.67
CA TRP A 7 22.76 18.03 21.72
C TRP A 7 22.60 19.18 20.73
N ILE A 8 22.85 20.41 21.19
CA ILE A 8 22.76 21.62 20.37
C ILE A 8 23.86 21.62 19.28
N GLY A 9 25.08 21.20 19.59
CA GLY A 9 26.17 21.11 18.60
C GLY A 9 25.93 20.03 17.53
N ILE A 10 25.33 18.90 17.91
CA ILE A 10 24.94 17.83 16.97
C ILE A 10 23.78 18.28 16.07
N LEU A 11 22.77 18.96 16.64
CA LEU A 11 21.66 19.53 15.87
C LEU A 11 22.15 20.62 14.90
N ILE A 12 23.01 21.52 15.35
CA ILE A 12 23.58 22.59 14.51
C ILE A 12 24.39 21.99 13.37
N GLY A 13 25.20 20.96 13.63
CA GLY A 13 25.95 20.23 12.60
C GLY A 13 25.07 19.51 11.57
N LEU A 14 23.94 18.95 11.98
CA LEU A 14 22.96 18.30 11.09
C LEU A 14 22.23 19.34 10.24
N VAL A 15 21.75 20.43 10.84
CA VAL A 15 21.07 21.54 10.16
C VAL A 15 21.99 22.23 9.14
N LEU A 16 23.27 22.46 9.49
CA LEU A 16 24.31 22.97 8.59
C LEU A 16 24.53 22.07 7.37
N LEU A 17 24.60 20.75 7.58
CA LEU A 17 24.83 19.81 6.49
C LEU A 17 23.59 19.68 5.59
N LEU A 18 22.39 19.84 6.13
CA LEU A 18 21.14 19.90 5.35
C LEU A 18 21.09 21.15 4.46
N VAL A 19 21.50 22.31 5.00
CA VAL A 19 21.58 23.58 4.27
C VAL A 19 22.61 23.55 3.14
N ILE A 20 23.73 22.83 3.32
CA ILE A 20 24.78 22.70 2.29
C ILE A 20 24.40 21.72 1.19
N VAL A 21 23.62 20.67 1.48
CA VAL A 21 23.39 19.55 0.55
C VAL A 21 22.05 19.68 -0.20
N ASN A 22 21.12 20.54 0.24
CA ASN A 22 19.83 20.72 -0.44
C ASN A 22 19.43 22.19 -0.65
N PRO A 23 19.73 22.79 -1.82
CA PRO A 23 19.41 24.19 -2.11
C PRO A 23 17.89 24.49 -2.18
N TYR A 24 17.02 23.48 -2.24
CA TYR A 24 15.57 23.67 -2.24
C TYR A 24 15.00 23.97 -0.83
N PHE A 25 15.63 23.47 0.24
CA PHE A 25 15.15 23.67 1.62
C PHE A 25 15.35 25.10 2.13
N VAL A 26 16.42 25.77 1.68
CA VAL A 26 16.78 27.12 2.13
C VAL A 26 15.81 28.17 1.60
N ASN A 27 15.32 27.99 0.36
CA ASN A 27 14.45 28.96 -0.29
C ASN A 27 13.02 28.95 0.28
N ALA A 28 12.58 27.82 0.85
CA ALA A 28 11.26 27.67 1.47
C ALA A 28 11.18 28.33 2.86
N GLN A 29 12.27 28.32 3.64
CA GLN A 29 12.28 28.83 5.01
C GLN A 29 12.75 30.30 5.12
N TYR A 30 13.56 30.78 4.17
CA TYR A 30 14.14 32.14 4.16
C TYR A 30 14.16 32.77 2.75
N PRO A 31 12.99 33.17 2.22
CA PRO A 31 12.94 33.84 0.91
C PRO A 31 13.73 35.16 0.96
N GLY A 32 14.73 35.30 0.08
CA GLY A 32 15.50 36.54 -0.10
C GLY A 32 16.86 36.62 0.62
N VAL A 33 17.30 35.59 1.33
CA VAL A 33 18.66 35.57 1.92
C VAL A 33 19.67 35.02 0.89
N GLY A 34 20.53 35.90 0.36
CA GLY A 34 21.56 35.51 -0.60
C GLY A 34 22.63 34.59 0.00
N PHE A 35 23.10 33.61 -0.78
CA PHE A 35 24.12 32.60 -0.40
C PHE A 35 25.36 33.17 0.32
N GLY A 36 25.75 34.42 0.04
CA GLY A 36 26.89 35.08 0.68
C GLY A 36 26.71 35.36 2.18
N ALA A 37 25.49 35.70 2.62
CA ALA A 37 25.20 36.02 4.03
C ALA A 37 25.11 34.75 4.91
N LEU A 38 24.72 33.63 4.32
CA LEU A 38 24.72 32.32 4.97
C LEU A 38 26.16 31.87 5.24
N ASN A 39 27.07 32.06 4.28
CA ASN A 39 28.44 31.56 4.38
C ASN A 39 29.30 32.23 5.48
N GLU A 40 29.04 33.51 5.80
CA GLU A 40 29.69 34.18 6.94
C GLU A 40 29.16 33.71 8.29
N LYS A 41 27.85 33.42 8.39
CA LYS A 41 27.21 32.94 9.62
C LYS A 41 27.71 31.55 10.05
N PHE A 42 28.24 30.77 9.11
CA PHE A 42 28.65 29.38 9.30
C PHE A 42 30.17 29.16 9.42
N LYS A 43 30.99 30.23 9.34
CA LYS A 43 32.46 30.13 9.51
C LYS A 43 32.86 29.72 10.94
N ASP A 44 32.15 30.23 11.94
CA ASP A 44 32.43 29.97 13.35
C ASP A 44 32.06 28.54 13.79
N GLU A 45 31.18 27.88 13.03
CA GLU A 45 30.67 26.54 13.36
C GLU A 45 31.55 25.40 12.78
N LYS A 46 32.33 25.67 11.72
CA LYS A 46 33.33 24.71 11.18
C LYS A 46 34.41 24.34 12.19
N GLY A 47 34.88 25.30 12.99
CA GLY A 47 35.90 25.07 14.01
C GLY A 47 35.43 24.10 15.10
N GLN A 48 34.13 24.09 15.43
CA GLN A 48 33.55 23.22 16.45
C GLN A 48 33.43 21.75 16.01
N ILE A 49 33.38 21.49 14.70
CA ILE A 49 33.29 20.13 14.14
C ILE A 49 34.65 19.43 14.15
N GLU A 50 35.75 20.17 14.01
CA GLU A 50 37.11 19.61 14.01
C GLU A 50 37.49 19.04 15.38
N ASP A 51 37.02 19.67 16.46
CA ASP A 51 37.25 19.27 17.86
C ASP A 51 36.44 18.04 18.33
N LEU A 52 35.49 17.54 17.54
CA LEU A 52 34.71 16.36 17.90
C LEU A 52 35.56 15.07 17.91
N SER A 53 35.29 14.19 18.88
CA SER A 53 35.88 12.85 18.94
C SER A 53 35.50 11.99 17.73
N LYS A 54 36.22 10.88 17.50
CA LYS A 54 35.92 9.95 16.39
C LYS A 54 34.52 9.35 16.54
N GLU A 55 34.12 9.07 17.77
CA GLU A 55 32.84 8.52 18.16
C GLU A 55 31.71 9.50 17.89
N GLU A 56 31.88 10.78 18.25
CA GLU A 56 30.90 11.85 17.96
C GLU A 56 30.77 12.09 16.46
N LYS A 57 31.89 12.07 15.71
CA LYS A 57 31.88 12.18 14.24
C LYS A 57 31.17 10.98 13.60
N LYS A 58 31.29 9.78 14.16
CA LYS A 58 30.59 8.57 13.67
C LYS A 58 29.08 8.66 13.94
N ALA A 59 28.69 9.07 15.15
CA ALA A 59 27.29 9.27 15.51
C ALA A 59 26.61 10.33 14.63
N ALA A 60 27.27 11.46 14.40
CA ALA A 60 26.77 12.52 13.52
C ALA A 60 26.60 12.06 12.07
N LYS A 61 27.52 11.24 11.54
CA LYS A 61 27.38 10.64 10.20
C LYS A 61 26.19 9.69 10.09
N GLN A 62 25.93 8.92 11.16
CA GLN A 62 24.80 8.01 11.20
C GLN A 62 23.47 8.77 11.25
N ALA A 63 23.35 9.75 12.15
CA ALA A 63 22.16 10.61 12.24
C ALA A 63 21.88 11.33 10.91
N LEU A 64 22.93 11.81 10.23
CA LEU A 64 22.80 12.43 8.91
C LEU A 64 22.30 11.44 7.84
N LYS A 65 22.76 10.18 7.89
CA LYS A 65 22.31 9.15 6.96
C LYS A 65 20.82 8.88 7.16
N GLU A 66 20.40 8.76 8.41
CA GLU A 66 18.98 8.58 8.80
C GLU A 66 18.13 9.77 8.33
N GLU A 67 18.57 10.99 8.59
CA GLU A 67 17.83 12.20 8.20
C GLU A 67 17.77 12.39 6.68
N LYS A 68 18.84 12.05 5.95
CA LYS A 68 18.81 12.03 4.47
C LYS A 68 17.85 10.99 3.91
N ASN A 69 17.74 9.83 4.56
CA ASN A 69 16.77 8.81 4.15
C ASN A 69 15.35 9.28 4.41
N ALA A 70 15.07 9.87 5.58
CA ALA A 70 13.77 10.44 5.90
C ALA A 70 13.34 11.53 4.91
N ILE A 71 14.26 12.43 4.51
CA ILE A 71 13.97 13.47 3.51
C ILE A 71 13.68 12.87 2.13
N LYS A 72 14.41 11.81 1.73
CA LYS A 72 14.14 11.12 0.46
C LYS A 72 12.79 10.42 0.46
N GLN A 73 12.41 9.79 1.57
CA GLN A 73 11.08 9.17 1.73
C GLN A 73 9.99 10.24 1.63
N LYS A 74 10.12 11.35 2.37
CA LYS A 74 9.17 12.46 2.31
C LYS A 74 9.05 13.06 0.89
N ALA A 75 10.17 13.20 0.17
CA ALA A 75 10.13 13.68 -1.22
C ALA A 75 9.53 12.65 -2.20
N LYS A 76 9.72 11.34 -1.98
CA LYS A 76 9.04 10.27 -2.73
C LYS A 76 7.54 10.37 -2.49
N GLN A 77 7.13 10.48 -1.23
CA GLN A 77 5.75 10.66 -0.79
C GLN A 77 5.09 11.89 -1.44
N GLU A 78 5.69 13.08 -1.32
CA GLU A 78 5.14 14.31 -1.92
C GLU A 78 4.98 14.17 -3.44
N LYS A 79 5.94 13.52 -4.11
CA LYS A 79 5.87 13.27 -5.56
C LYS A 79 4.77 12.27 -5.91
N GLU A 80 4.56 11.26 -5.08
CA GLU A 80 3.50 10.28 -5.23
C GLU A 80 2.12 10.88 -4.94
N GLU A 81 2.00 11.75 -3.96
CA GLU A 81 0.80 12.56 -3.70
C GLU A 81 0.48 13.51 -4.87
N ILE A 82 1.50 14.15 -5.45
CA ILE A 82 1.34 14.99 -6.64
C ILE A 82 0.89 14.15 -7.82
N LYS A 83 1.57 13.03 -8.12
CA LYS A 83 1.16 12.10 -9.18
C LYS A 83 -0.24 11.56 -8.94
N ALA A 84 -0.59 11.29 -7.69
CA ALA A 84 -1.93 10.85 -7.34
C ALA A 84 -2.95 11.93 -7.72
N LYS A 85 -2.71 13.21 -7.41
CA LYS A 85 -3.57 14.33 -7.80
C LYS A 85 -3.62 14.60 -9.33
N GLU A 86 -2.65 14.11 -10.09
CA GLU A 86 -2.47 14.40 -11.52
C GLU A 86 -3.18 13.43 -12.47
N LYS A 87 -3.90 12.41 -11.98
CA LYS A 87 -4.69 11.53 -12.88
C LYS A 87 -5.76 12.37 -13.59
N GLU A 88 -5.50 12.72 -14.86
CA GLU A 88 -6.31 13.67 -15.63
C GLU A 88 -7.76 13.19 -15.73
N GLY A 89 -8.72 14.07 -15.46
CA GLY A 89 -10.14 13.70 -15.39
C GLY A 89 -10.57 12.99 -14.10
N TRP A 90 -9.67 12.81 -13.13
CA TRP A 90 -9.95 12.18 -11.84
C TRP A 90 -9.63 13.10 -10.65
N GLU A 91 -10.35 12.91 -9.55
CA GLU A 91 -10.17 13.53 -8.25
C GLU A 91 -9.79 12.45 -7.22
N LEU A 92 -8.70 12.67 -6.48
CA LEU A 92 -8.24 11.75 -5.44
C LEU A 92 -9.21 11.78 -4.24
N THR A 93 -9.78 10.63 -3.88
CA THR A 93 -10.76 10.50 -2.78
C THR A 93 -10.26 9.64 -1.63
N PHE A 94 -9.30 8.75 -1.88
CA PHE A 94 -8.59 7.99 -0.86
C PHE A 94 -7.12 7.88 -1.22
N LEU A 95 -6.26 8.02 -0.23
CA LEU A 95 -4.83 7.77 -0.35
C LEU A 95 -4.30 7.22 0.97
N ASP A 96 -3.54 6.15 0.88
CA ASP A 96 -2.63 5.74 1.93
C ASP A 96 -1.30 5.29 1.33
N ASN A 97 -0.19 5.91 1.77
CA ASN A 97 1.17 5.47 1.46
C ASN A 97 1.78 4.65 2.61
N PHE A 98 0.98 4.35 3.64
CA PHE A 98 1.39 3.58 4.81
C PHE A 98 2.60 4.19 5.53
N ASP A 99 2.63 5.52 5.58
CA ASP A 99 3.64 6.27 6.32
C ASP A 99 3.39 6.14 7.83
N GLY A 100 4.46 5.89 8.58
CA GLY A 100 4.43 5.79 10.04
C GLY A 100 4.60 4.37 10.57
N ASP A 101 4.32 4.20 11.86
CA ASP A 101 4.66 2.98 12.61
C ASP A 101 3.44 2.06 12.86
N ALA A 102 2.23 2.49 12.48
CA ALA A 102 0.99 1.74 12.66
C ALA A 102 -0.07 2.13 11.62
N LEU A 103 -0.99 1.21 11.34
CA LEU A 103 -2.14 1.46 10.47
C LEU A 103 -2.94 2.66 10.96
N ASP A 104 -3.33 3.55 10.02
CA ASP A 104 -4.21 4.67 10.33
C ASP A 104 -5.63 4.16 10.65
N PRO A 105 -6.09 4.25 11.91
CA PRO A 105 -7.39 3.71 12.31
C PRO A 105 -8.57 4.50 11.74
N THR A 106 -8.31 5.67 11.14
CA THR A 106 -9.33 6.44 10.42
C THR A 106 -9.54 5.94 8.99
N LYS A 107 -8.64 5.10 8.48
CA LYS A 107 -8.68 4.52 7.13
C LYS A 107 -8.87 3.01 7.12
N TRP A 108 -8.22 2.30 8.05
CA TRP A 108 -8.18 0.85 8.06
C TRP A 108 -8.66 0.25 9.38
N LYS A 109 -9.38 -0.86 9.26
CA LYS A 109 -9.61 -1.82 10.34
C LYS A 109 -8.96 -3.13 9.94
N HIS A 110 -8.41 -3.86 10.90
CA HIS A 110 -8.16 -5.28 10.69
C HIS A 110 -9.49 -6.00 10.40
N ALA A 111 -9.44 -6.99 9.53
CA ALA A 111 -10.57 -7.88 9.37
C ALA A 111 -10.76 -8.72 10.66
N PRO A 112 -12.00 -9.13 11.00
CA PRO A 112 -12.23 -9.98 12.15
C PRO A 112 -11.39 -11.28 12.07
N GLU A 113 -10.80 -11.67 13.20
CA GLU A 113 -10.01 -12.90 13.31
C GLU A 113 -10.91 -14.13 13.22
N TRP A 114 -11.06 -14.65 12.01
CA TRP A 114 -11.93 -15.78 11.71
C TRP A 114 -11.16 -16.90 10.99
N PRO A 115 -11.51 -18.18 11.23
CA PRO A 115 -11.09 -19.27 10.38
C PRO A 115 -11.53 -19.01 8.94
N ARG A 116 -10.63 -19.24 7.99
CA ARG A 116 -10.91 -19.03 6.57
C ARG A 116 -11.44 -20.29 5.90
N GLN A 117 -12.14 -20.08 4.80
CA GLN A 117 -12.89 -21.13 4.12
C GLN A 117 -11.96 -22.28 3.70
N GLY A 118 -12.34 -23.53 3.99
CA GLY A 118 -11.48 -24.70 3.78
C GLY A 118 -10.55 -25.03 4.95
N GLY A 119 -10.51 -24.22 6.02
CA GLY A 119 -9.84 -24.53 7.28
C GLY A 119 -8.31 -24.52 7.25
N ALA A 120 -7.71 -24.07 6.15
CA ALA A 120 -6.26 -24.07 5.98
C ALA A 120 -5.54 -22.95 6.74
N GLY A 121 -6.24 -21.91 7.20
CA GLY A 121 -5.68 -20.82 8.00
C GLY A 121 -6.73 -19.92 8.64
N GLN A 122 -6.27 -18.88 9.33
CA GLN A 122 -7.12 -17.87 9.95
C GLN A 122 -6.54 -16.46 9.81
N TRP A 123 -7.41 -15.46 9.72
CA TRP A 123 -6.96 -14.09 9.83
C TRP A 123 -6.50 -13.76 11.26
N SER A 124 -5.43 -12.99 11.35
CA SER A 124 -4.86 -12.49 12.61
C SER A 124 -4.48 -11.02 12.46
N ASN A 125 -4.72 -10.25 13.50
CA ASN A 125 -4.35 -8.84 13.50
C ASN A 125 -2.82 -8.67 13.46
N ASP A 126 -2.07 -9.61 14.06
CA ASP A 126 -0.60 -9.58 14.11
C ASP A 126 0.06 -9.78 12.74
N GLU A 127 -0.70 -10.25 11.74
CA GLU A 127 -0.19 -10.55 10.39
C GLU A 127 -0.43 -9.42 9.38
N ALA A 128 -1.01 -8.29 9.81
CA ALA A 128 -1.16 -7.09 8.99
C ALA A 128 -0.60 -5.86 9.71
N PHE A 129 0.57 -5.37 9.32
CA PHE A 129 1.26 -4.30 10.05
C PHE A 129 2.08 -3.41 9.13
N LEU A 130 2.52 -2.25 9.63
CA LEU A 130 3.46 -1.40 8.91
C LEU A 130 4.89 -1.77 9.28
N ASN A 131 5.79 -1.82 8.31
CA ASN A 131 7.21 -2.14 8.56
C ASN A 131 8.04 -0.93 9.05
N GLY A 132 7.45 0.25 9.17
CA GLY A 132 8.14 1.50 9.51
C GLY A 132 8.97 2.09 8.35
N GLU A 133 8.90 1.49 7.16
CA GLU A 133 9.62 1.92 5.95
C GLU A 133 8.67 2.44 4.85
N GLY A 134 7.40 2.68 5.18
CA GLY A 134 6.38 3.19 4.25
C GLY A 134 5.68 2.08 3.47
N GLN A 135 5.44 0.92 4.11
CA GLN A 135 4.75 -0.20 3.50
C GLN A 135 3.82 -0.89 4.48
N LEU A 136 2.64 -1.26 4.00
CA LEU A 136 1.79 -2.25 4.64
C LEU A 136 2.29 -3.66 4.28
N ILE A 137 2.48 -4.47 5.30
CA ILE A 137 2.82 -5.88 5.20
C ILE A 137 1.57 -6.71 5.48
N ILE A 138 1.23 -7.56 4.52
CA ILE A 138 0.26 -8.65 4.71
C ILE A 138 1.06 -9.95 4.72
N GLN A 139 1.25 -10.49 5.92
CA GLN A 139 2.08 -11.66 6.17
C GLN A 139 1.24 -12.93 6.27
N VAL A 140 1.88 -14.06 5.97
CA VAL A 140 1.46 -15.39 6.41
C VAL A 140 2.58 -16.01 7.21
N SER A 141 2.22 -16.58 8.35
CA SER A 141 3.12 -17.28 9.25
C SER A 141 2.55 -18.64 9.64
N GLU A 142 3.42 -19.50 10.17
CA GLU A 142 3.03 -20.74 10.83
C GLU A 142 3.44 -20.68 12.31
N ILE A 143 2.48 -20.89 13.20
CA ILE A 143 2.69 -20.94 14.65
C ILE A 143 2.02 -22.22 15.17
N ASP A 144 2.83 -23.10 15.76
CA ASP A 144 2.39 -24.38 16.34
C ASP A 144 1.55 -25.25 15.36
N GLY A 145 1.96 -25.29 14.09
CA GLY A 145 1.29 -26.07 13.04
C GLY A 145 -0.02 -25.46 12.53
N LYS A 146 -0.30 -24.19 12.85
CA LYS A 146 -1.43 -23.43 12.33
C LYS A 146 -0.97 -22.24 11.52
N TYR A 147 -1.67 -21.95 10.44
CA TYR A 147 -1.37 -20.84 9.56
C TYR A 147 -2.20 -19.60 9.90
N TYR A 148 -1.55 -18.45 9.94
CA TYR A 148 -2.15 -17.15 10.22
C TYR A 148 -1.88 -16.23 9.04
N SER A 149 -2.86 -15.42 8.63
CA SER A 149 -2.73 -14.48 7.52
C SER A 149 -3.25 -13.07 7.85
N GLY A 150 -2.66 -12.06 7.21
CA GLY A 150 -3.06 -10.67 7.38
C GLY A 150 -4.29 -10.30 6.57
N ALA A 151 -5.13 -9.44 7.13
CA ALA A 151 -6.26 -8.84 6.42
C ALA A 151 -6.67 -7.49 7.01
N VAL A 152 -6.83 -6.50 6.13
CA VAL A 152 -7.35 -5.17 6.47
C VAL A 152 -8.48 -4.77 5.53
N ARG A 153 -9.34 -3.86 6.00
CA ARG A 153 -10.50 -3.37 5.25
C ARG A 153 -10.85 -1.93 5.62
N THR A 154 -11.52 -1.24 4.71
CA THR A 154 -12.00 0.14 4.93
C THR A 154 -13.48 0.22 5.33
N ARG A 155 -14.15 -0.91 5.61
CA ARG A 155 -15.59 -0.95 5.95
C ARG A 155 -15.94 0.00 7.11
N ASP A 156 -17.01 0.75 6.93
CA ASP A 156 -17.47 1.84 7.80
C ASP A 156 -16.47 3.01 8.00
N LEU A 157 -15.38 3.07 7.22
CA LEU A 157 -14.39 4.16 7.23
C LEU A 157 -14.31 4.87 5.88
N PHE A 158 -14.19 4.09 4.80
CA PHE A 158 -14.21 4.57 3.43
C PHE A 158 -14.95 3.57 2.53
N GLU A 159 -15.98 4.06 1.85
CA GLU A 159 -16.78 3.35 0.87
C GLU A 159 -17.07 4.28 -0.29
N GLN A 160 -17.04 3.73 -1.51
CA GLN A 160 -17.27 4.53 -2.70
C GLN A 160 -17.97 3.72 -3.78
N THR A 161 -18.93 4.35 -4.46
CA THR A 161 -19.50 3.85 -5.71
C THR A 161 -18.78 4.48 -6.88
N TYR A 162 -18.41 3.67 -7.86
CA TYR A 162 -17.64 4.06 -9.04
C TYR A 162 -16.27 4.64 -8.68
N GLY A 163 -15.38 4.71 -9.65
CA GLY A 163 -14.07 5.28 -9.45
C GLY A 163 -12.96 4.56 -10.17
N TYR A 164 -11.75 5.04 -9.93
CA TYR A 164 -10.54 4.30 -10.23
C TYR A 164 -9.93 3.87 -8.89
N PHE A 165 -9.75 2.57 -8.68
CA PHE A 165 -9.15 2.01 -7.46
C PHE A 165 -7.82 1.36 -7.86
N GLU A 166 -6.74 1.70 -7.17
CA GLU A 166 -5.42 1.09 -7.44
C GLU A 166 -4.67 0.76 -6.17
N ILE A 167 -3.89 -0.32 -6.25
CA ILE A 167 -2.92 -0.74 -5.26
C ILE A 167 -1.59 -0.98 -5.95
N ASN A 168 -0.50 -0.53 -5.34
CA ASN A 168 0.85 -0.95 -5.74
C ASN A 168 1.39 -1.96 -4.74
N ALA A 169 1.53 -3.19 -5.20
CA ALA A 169 1.90 -4.30 -4.35
C ALA A 169 2.96 -5.19 -5.00
N LYS A 170 3.82 -5.75 -4.16
CA LYS A 170 4.71 -6.85 -4.49
C LYS A 170 4.16 -8.10 -3.84
N ILE A 171 3.84 -9.09 -4.67
CA ILE A 171 3.28 -10.37 -4.23
C ILE A 171 4.36 -11.47 -4.30
N PRO A 172 4.40 -12.38 -3.32
CA PRO A 172 5.40 -13.45 -3.28
C PRO A 172 5.05 -14.59 -4.24
N LYS A 173 6.05 -15.11 -4.95
CA LYS A 173 5.91 -16.35 -5.75
C LYS A 173 6.00 -17.57 -4.83
N THR A 174 4.91 -17.88 -4.13
CA THR A 174 4.89 -18.94 -3.13
C THR A 174 3.65 -19.80 -3.27
N GLU A 175 3.82 -21.12 -3.43
CA GLU A 175 2.70 -22.05 -3.48
C GLU A 175 1.89 -22.00 -2.17
N GLY A 176 0.57 -22.13 -2.31
CA GLY A 176 -0.36 -22.14 -1.20
C GLY A 176 -0.69 -20.75 -0.69
N TYR A 177 -0.08 -19.69 -1.25
CA TYR A 177 -0.35 -18.32 -0.85
C TYR A 177 -1.28 -17.62 -1.84
N TRP A 178 -2.34 -17.00 -1.34
CA TRP A 178 -3.38 -16.33 -2.15
C TRP A 178 -3.56 -14.90 -1.65
N ASN A 179 -2.86 -13.96 -2.27
CA ASN A 179 -3.01 -12.54 -1.99
C ASN A 179 -4.14 -11.96 -2.85
N ALA A 180 -4.87 -10.99 -2.28
CA ALA A 180 -5.95 -10.33 -3.00
C ALA A 180 -6.09 -8.85 -2.61
N PHE A 181 -6.47 -8.04 -3.60
CA PHE A 181 -7.05 -6.71 -3.42
C PHE A 181 -8.40 -6.68 -4.11
N TRP A 182 -9.43 -6.32 -3.36
CA TRP A 182 -10.81 -6.52 -3.77
C TRP A 182 -11.74 -5.52 -3.11
N LEU A 183 -12.89 -5.31 -3.74
CA LEU A 183 -13.96 -4.50 -3.22
C LEU A 183 -15.13 -5.39 -2.80
N MET A 184 -15.79 -5.01 -1.73
CA MET A 184 -16.95 -5.72 -1.21
C MET A 184 -18.07 -4.73 -0.95
N THR A 185 -19.28 -5.12 -1.35
CA THR A 185 -20.50 -4.36 -1.07
C THR A 185 -21.33 -5.10 -0.02
N ASP A 186 -22.12 -4.36 0.77
CA ASP A 186 -23.00 -4.99 1.76
C ASP A 186 -24.16 -5.76 1.10
N GLY A 187 -24.52 -5.40 -0.13
CA GLY A 187 -25.62 -6.01 -0.87
C GLY A 187 -25.29 -7.33 -1.58
N VAL A 188 -24.02 -7.73 -1.70
CA VAL A 188 -23.61 -8.92 -2.48
C VAL A 188 -24.28 -10.23 -2.06
N HIS A 189 -24.76 -10.31 -0.81
CA HIS A 189 -25.48 -11.48 -0.29
C HIS A 189 -26.96 -11.52 -0.67
N THR A 190 -27.48 -10.45 -1.26
CA THR A 190 -28.86 -10.35 -1.72
C THR A 190 -29.01 -11.11 -3.03
N VAL A 191 -30.11 -11.85 -3.17
CA VAL A 191 -30.43 -12.59 -4.39
C VAL A 191 -31.44 -11.81 -5.22
N GLY A 192 -31.17 -11.67 -6.51
CA GLY A 192 -31.99 -10.94 -7.47
C GLY A 192 -31.41 -9.56 -7.76
N ASN A 193 -31.95 -8.90 -8.80
CA ASN A 193 -31.40 -7.65 -9.35
C ASN A 193 -29.97 -7.78 -9.94
N ASP A 194 -29.56 -9.02 -10.20
CA ASP A 194 -28.23 -9.40 -10.65
C ASP A 194 -27.17 -8.88 -9.65
N GLY A 195 -26.16 -8.16 -10.10
CA GLY A 195 -25.11 -7.54 -9.28
C GLY A 195 -25.30 -6.04 -9.04
N ARG A 196 -26.43 -5.46 -9.48
CA ARG A 196 -26.65 -4.00 -9.38
C ARG A 196 -26.83 -3.52 -7.94
N ASP A 197 -27.42 -4.35 -7.08
CA ASP A 197 -27.61 -4.07 -5.66
C ASP A 197 -26.41 -4.50 -4.78
N GLY A 198 -25.47 -5.24 -5.35
CA GLY A 198 -24.20 -5.55 -4.71
C GLY A 198 -23.37 -6.56 -5.49
N THR A 199 -22.06 -6.34 -5.52
CA THR A 199 -21.07 -7.21 -6.15
C THR A 199 -19.84 -7.31 -5.24
N GLU A 200 -19.16 -8.46 -5.24
CA GLU A 200 -17.76 -8.61 -4.85
C GLU A 200 -16.90 -8.47 -6.11
N ILE A 201 -15.93 -7.56 -6.06
CA ILE A 201 -15.11 -7.17 -7.22
C ILE A 201 -13.64 -7.44 -6.89
N ASP A 202 -13.10 -8.53 -7.43
CA ASP A 202 -11.73 -8.94 -7.19
C ASP A 202 -10.80 -8.29 -8.20
N ILE A 203 -10.17 -7.19 -7.79
CA ILE A 203 -9.26 -6.41 -8.63
C ILE A 203 -8.01 -7.23 -8.94
N PHE A 204 -7.51 -8.02 -7.99
CA PHE A 204 -6.60 -9.12 -8.30
C PHE A 204 -6.69 -10.23 -7.27
N GLU A 205 -6.44 -11.45 -7.71
CA GLU A 205 -6.15 -12.61 -6.88
C GLU A 205 -4.96 -13.39 -7.45
N SER A 206 -4.06 -13.87 -6.57
CA SER A 206 -2.79 -14.50 -6.97
C SER A 206 -2.61 -15.97 -6.54
N PRO A 207 -3.55 -16.89 -6.80
CA PRO A 207 -3.45 -18.30 -6.38
C PRO A 207 -2.48 -19.12 -7.26
N PHE A 208 -1.93 -18.54 -8.33
CA PHE A 208 -1.28 -19.29 -9.41
C PHE A 208 0.24 -19.38 -9.29
N ALA A 209 0.83 -19.06 -8.15
CA ALA A 209 2.29 -18.99 -8.01
C ALA A 209 3.03 -20.29 -8.41
N LYS A 210 2.36 -21.44 -8.27
CA LYS A 210 2.85 -22.75 -8.72
C LYS A 210 2.65 -23.03 -10.22
N ASP A 211 1.67 -22.38 -10.84
CA ASP A 211 1.21 -22.65 -12.21
C ASP A 211 1.89 -21.73 -13.24
N GLY A 212 2.31 -20.53 -12.81
CA GLY A 212 3.01 -19.57 -13.65
C GLY A 212 2.66 -18.13 -13.29
N ASP A 213 2.98 -17.20 -14.19
CA ASP A 213 2.82 -15.77 -13.96
C ASP A 213 1.39 -15.32 -14.34
N TYR A 214 0.42 -15.74 -13.53
CA TYR A 214 -1.00 -15.48 -13.76
C TYR A 214 -1.67 -14.75 -12.59
N ILE A 215 -2.67 -13.94 -12.93
CA ILE A 215 -3.53 -13.22 -11.99
C ILE A 215 -4.98 -13.40 -12.40
N GLN A 216 -5.87 -13.62 -11.43
CA GLN A 216 -7.31 -13.64 -11.66
C GLN A 216 -7.91 -12.26 -11.37
N HIS A 217 -8.85 -11.87 -12.21
CA HIS A 217 -9.89 -10.89 -11.89
C HIS A 217 -11.24 -11.60 -11.80
N ALA A 218 -12.11 -11.16 -10.90
CA ALA A 218 -13.43 -11.76 -10.77
C ALA A 218 -14.50 -10.75 -10.34
N ILE A 219 -15.75 -11.10 -10.66
CA ILE A 219 -16.98 -10.42 -10.26
C ILE A 219 -17.91 -11.51 -9.72
N HIS A 220 -18.43 -11.34 -8.51
CA HIS A 220 -19.38 -12.25 -7.86
C HIS A 220 -20.65 -11.52 -7.41
N TRP A 221 -21.82 -12.11 -7.64
CA TRP A 221 -23.12 -11.56 -7.24
C TRP A 221 -24.15 -12.66 -6.95
N ASP A 222 -25.34 -12.25 -6.47
CA ASP A 222 -26.43 -13.14 -6.05
C ASP A 222 -26.07 -14.11 -4.90
N GLY A 223 -25.25 -13.65 -3.96
CA GLY A 223 -24.76 -14.43 -2.81
C GLY A 223 -23.74 -15.51 -3.19
N TYR A 224 -23.37 -16.38 -2.24
CA TYR A 224 -22.34 -17.42 -2.42
C TYR A 224 -22.88 -18.86 -2.36
N GLU A 225 -24.21 -18.99 -2.43
CA GLU A 225 -24.91 -20.27 -2.26
C GLU A 225 -25.58 -20.69 -3.58
N GLU A 226 -26.78 -21.28 -3.54
CA GLU A 226 -27.51 -21.81 -4.72
C GLU A 226 -27.61 -20.81 -5.90
N TYR A 227 -27.78 -19.52 -5.59
CA TYR A 227 -27.98 -18.48 -6.59
C TYR A 227 -26.70 -17.80 -7.03
N HIS A 228 -25.54 -18.18 -6.50
CA HIS A 228 -24.26 -17.56 -6.81
C HIS A 228 -24.03 -17.48 -8.33
N ARG A 229 -23.58 -16.32 -8.76
CA ARG A 229 -23.13 -16.05 -10.11
C ARG A 229 -21.76 -15.42 -10.07
N SER A 230 -20.97 -15.70 -11.11
CA SER A 230 -19.68 -15.08 -11.27
C SER A 230 -19.25 -14.97 -12.73
N ALA A 231 -18.34 -14.05 -12.97
CA ALA A 231 -17.54 -13.97 -14.18
C ALA A 231 -16.09 -13.70 -13.77
N GLY A 232 -15.12 -14.19 -14.53
CA GLY A 232 -13.72 -13.95 -14.24
C GLY A 232 -12.83 -14.11 -15.45
N GLN A 233 -11.63 -13.55 -15.36
CA GLN A 233 -10.61 -13.59 -16.39
C GLN A 233 -9.24 -13.80 -15.75
N VAL A 234 -8.53 -14.83 -16.23
CA VAL A 234 -7.13 -15.05 -15.88
C VAL A 234 -6.26 -14.29 -16.89
N ALA A 235 -5.41 -13.38 -16.40
CA ALA A 235 -4.41 -12.68 -17.18
C ALA A 235 -3.05 -13.35 -17.02
N HIS A 236 -2.34 -13.56 -18.13
CA HIS A 236 -0.92 -13.97 -18.10
C HIS A 236 -0.05 -12.71 -18.16
N VAL A 237 0.73 -12.46 -17.11
CA VAL A 237 1.57 -11.27 -16.96
C VAL A 237 2.98 -11.71 -16.59
N PRO A 238 3.88 -11.90 -17.56
CA PRO A 238 5.24 -12.34 -17.29
C PRO A 238 5.94 -11.45 -16.25
N GLY A 239 6.54 -12.06 -15.24
CA GLY A 239 7.24 -11.35 -14.17
C GLY A 239 6.35 -10.79 -13.07
N ILE A 240 5.05 -11.13 -12.99
CA ILE A 240 4.11 -10.54 -12.02
C ILE A 240 4.47 -10.73 -10.53
N TYR A 241 5.38 -11.66 -10.24
CA TYR A 241 5.91 -11.88 -8.88
C TYR A 241 7.28 -11.22 -8.66
N GLU A 242 7.77 -10.41 -9.61
CA GLU A 242 9.05 -9.74 -9.58
C GLU A 242 8.89 -8.24 -9.28
N GLY A 243 9.07 -7.87 -8.01
CA GLY A 243 8.97 -6.47 -7.61
C GLY A 243 7.53 -5.97 -7.50
N PHE A 244 7.36 -4.66 -7.61
CA PHE A 244 6.07 -4.01 -7.41
C PHE A 244 5.31 -3.85 -8.72
N HIS A 245 4.03 -4.21 -8.68
CA HIS A 245 3.09 -4.05 -9.78
C HIS A 245 1.89 -3.23 -9.32
N THR A 246 1.26 -2.53 -10.27
CA THR A 246 0.03 -1.78 -10.01
C THR A 246 -1.17 -2.58 -10.50
N PHE A 247 -2.07 -2.92 -9.59
CA PHE A 247 -3.34 -3.58 -9.90
C PHE A 247 -4.45 -2.55 -9.73
N ALA A 248 -5.33 -2.43 -10.73
CA ALA A 248 -6.34 -1.39 -10.70
C ALA A 248 -7.66 -1.78 -11.37
N LEU A 249 -8.69 -1.04 -11.00
CA LEU A 249 -10.05 -1.11 -11.53
C LEU A 249 -10.53 0.29 -11.88
N GLU A 250 -10.97 0.51 -13.11
CA GLU A 250 -11.92 1.57 -13.47
C GLU A 250 -13.32 0.98 -13.40
N TRP A 251 -14.16 1.55 -12.56
CA TRP A 251 -15.56 1.15 -12.37
C TRP A 251 -16.43 2.37 -12.60
N ASP A 252 -17.28 2.32 -13.62
CA ASP A 252 -18.25 3.35 -13.93
C ASP A 252 -19.66 2.76 -14.08
N PRO A 253 -20.70 3.54 -14.40
CA PRO A 253 -22.06 3.00 -14.51
C PRO A 253 -22.26 1.96 -15.61
N ASP A 254 -21.37 1.90 -16.60
CA ASP A 254 -21.53 1.07 -17.79
C ASP A 254 -20.71 -0.23 -17.69
N GLU A 255 -19.53 -0.18 -17.07
CA GLU A 255 -18.61 -1.31 -17.02
C GLU A 255 -17.57 -1.31 -15.87
N TYR A 256 -16.91 -2.45 -15.74
CA TYR A 256 -15.69 -2.68 -14.97
C TYR A 256 -14.53 -2.91 -15.94
N ILE A 257 -13.41 -2.22 -15.73
CA ILE A 257 -12.20 -2.34 -16.54
C ILE A 257 -11.02 -2.56 -15.60
N PHE A 258 -10.36 -3.70 -15.73
CA PHE A 258 -9.25 -4.11 -14.89
C PHE A 258 -7.93 -3.86 -15.59
N TYR A 259 -6.96 -3.43 -14.81
CA TYR A 259 -5.63 -3.10 -15.29
C TYR A 259 -4.55 -3.75 -14.44
N ILE A 260 -3.48 -4.17 -15.10
CA ILE A 260 -2.20 -4.50 -14.47
C ILE A 260 -1.13 -3.64 -15.15
N ASP A 261 -0.39 -2.86 -14.36
CA ASP A 261 0.62 -1.90 -14.82
C ASP A 261 0.11 -0.94 -15.91
N GLY A 262 -1.16 -0.52 -15.78
CA GLY A 262 -1.83 0.38 -16.72
C GLY A 262 -2.24 -0.27 -18.04
N GLN A 263 -2.00 -1.57 -18.23
CA GLN A 263 -2.52 -2.34 -19.38
C GLN A 263 -3.86 -2.95 -19.01
N GLU A 264 -4.86 -2.75 -19.86
CA GLU A 264 -6.17 -3.40 -19.69
C GLU A 264 -6.02 -4.92 -19.84
N THR A 265 -6.48 -5.65 -18.83
CA THR A 265 -6.42 -7.12 -18.77
C THR A 265 -7.80 -7.76 -18.89
N TRP A 266 -8.84 -7.05 -18.44
CA TRP A 266 -10.22 -7.52 -18.54
C TRP A 266 -11.20 -6.34 -18.54
N ARG A 267 -12.30 -6.51 -19.27
CA ARG A 267 -13.40 -5.55 -19.33
C ARG A 267 -14.71 -6.31 -19.34
N THR A 268 -15.65 -5.91 -18.51
CA THR A 268 -16.92 -6.63 -18.35
C THR A 268 -18.00 -5.73 -17.76
N ASN A 269 -19.25 -6.07 -18.02
CA ASN A 269 -20.43 -5.56 -17.32
C ASN A 269 -21.26 -6.70 -16.70
N ALA A 270 -20.60 -7.86 -16.46
CA ALA A 270 -21.23 -9.04 -15.89
C ALA A 270 -21.93 -8.71 -14.56
N GLY A 271 -23.08 -9.35 -14.35
CA GLY A 271 -23.98 -9.05 -13.24
C GLY A 271 -24.74 -7.73 -13.40
N GLY A 272 -24.53 -6.90 -14.43
CA GLY A 272 -25.14 -5.57 -14.43
C GLY A 272 -24.49 -4.72 -13.35
N VAL A 273 -23.65 -3.79 -13.78
CA VAL A 273 -22.69 -3.08 -12.94
C VAL A 273 -23.29 -2.57 -11.63
N SER A 274 -22.62 -2.88 -10.52
CA SER A 274 -22.98 -2.51 -9.16
C SER A 274 -23.19 -1.01 -9.06
N GLN A 275 -24.24 -0.62 -8.34
CA GLN A 275 -24.68 0.78 -8.18
C GLN A 275 -24.62 1.23 -6.73
N VAL A 276 -24.04 0.42 -5.85
CA VAL A 276 -23.96 0.67 -4.41
C VAL A 276 -22.51 0.88 -3.96
N PRO A 277 -22.26 1.56 -2.82
CA PRO A 277 -20.89 1.76 -2.34
C PRO A 277 -20.19 0.45 -2.00
N ALA A 278 -18.89 0.37 -2.31
CA ALA A 278 -18.04 -0.75 -1.94
C ALA A 278 -16.89 -0.28 -1.04
N TYR A 279 -16.51 -1.10 -0.06
CA TYR A 279 -15.29 -0.92 0.74
C TYR A 279 -14.16 -1.76 0.19
N MET A 280 -12.92 -1.30 0.40
CA MET A 280 -11.72 -2.02 -0.02
C MET A 280 -11.30 -3.07 1.00
N LYS A 281 -10.67 -4.14 0.51
CA LYS A 281 -10.04 -5.19 1.30
C LYS A 281 -8.67 -5.53 0.72
N ILE A 282 -7.69 -5.69 1.60
CA ILE A 282 -6.37 -6.23 1.27
C ILE A 282 -6.18 -7.44 2.17
N THR A 283 -6.04 -8.61 1.58
CA THR A 283 -6.06 -9.85 2.34
C THR A 283 -5.04 -10.84 1.81
N ALA A 284 -4.72 -11.82 2.64
CA ALA A 284 -4.19 -13.07 2.17
C ALA A 284 -4.94 -14.28 2.74
N GLU A 285 -4.98 -15.33 1.93
CA GLU A 285 -5.47 -16.65 2.27
C GLU A 285 -4.38 -17.69 2.08
N VAL A 286 -4.61 -18.87 2.64
CA VAL A 286 -3.71 -20.01 2.50
C VAL A 286 -4.45 -21.25 2.01
N GLY A 287 -3.76 -22.05 1.20
CA GLY A 287 -4.25 -23.34 0.75
C GLY A 287 -5.31 -23.28 -0.35
N GLY A 288 -6.11 -24.34 -0.44
CA GLY A 288 -7.24 -24.42 -1.37
C GLY A 288 -6.79 -24.28 -2.83
N TRP A 289 -7.31 -23.23 -3.49
CA TRP A 289 -6.98 -22.94 -4.89
C TRP A 289 -5.48 -22.69 -5.09
N ALA A 290 -4.81 -22.05 -4.13
CA ALA A 290 -3.40 -21.70 -4.24
C ALA A 290 -2.44 -22.90 -4.11
N GLY A 291 -2.93 -24.09 -3.79
CA GLY A 291 -2.12 -25.29 -3.61
C GLY A 291 -1.77 -25.58 -2.14
N ASN A 292 -0.63 -26.21 -1.90
CA ASN A 292 -0.25 -26.65 -0.56
C ASN A 292 0.68 -25.65 0.13
N ILE A 293 0.17 -24.96 1.16
CA ILE A 293 0.93 -23.98 1.94
C ILE A 293 2.14 -24.59 2.67
N SER A 294 2.17 -25.90 2.95
CA SER A 294 3.34 -26.55 3.55
C SER A 294 4.57 -26.60 2.62
N ASN A 295 4.41 -26.26 1.33
CA ASN A 295 5.52 -26.09 0.40
C ASN A 295 6.14 -24.68 0.46
N ALA A 296 5.50 -23.74 1.17
CA ALA A 296 5.97 -22.37 1.33
C ALA A 296 7.14 -22.25 2.31
N SER A 297 8.05 -21.32 2.04
CA SER A 297 8.96 -20.82 3.07
C SER A 297 8.27 -19.69 3.83
N LEU A 298 7.92 -19.94 5.09
CA LEU A 298 7.23 -18.98 5.94
C LEU A 298 8.18 -18.37 7.00
N PRO A 299 7.97 -17.10 7.40
CA PRO A 299 6.90 -16.22 6.94
C PRO A 299 7.10 -15.74 5.50
N SER A 300 5.99 -15.53 4.79
CA SER A 300 5.96 -14.94 3.45
C SER A 300 5.02 -13.75 3.43
N GLN A 301 5.29 -12.75 2.60
CA GLN A 301 4.64 -11.44 2.71
C GLN A 301 4.26 -10.87 1.34
N MET A 302 3.06 -10.29 1.27
CA MET A 302 2.76 -9.24 0.30
C MET A 302 3.14 -7.89 0.92
N GLU A 303 3.86 -7.08 0.16
CA GLU A 303 4.26 -5.72 0.53
C GLU A 303 3.42 -4.74 -0.31
N VAL A 304 2.87 -3.70 0.31
CA VAL A 304 2.05 -2.68 -0.36
C VAL A 304 2.66 -1.30 -0.13
N GLU A 305 3.04 -0.60 -1.20
CA GLU A 305 3.58 0.76 -1.11
C GLU A 305 2.47 1.80 -0.98
N TYR A 306 1.36 1.65 -1.71
CA TYR A 306 0.23 2.57 -1.59
C TYR A 306 -1.10 1.95 -2.03
N VAL A 307 -2.18 2.59 -1.59
CA VAL A 307 -3.54 2.40 -2.09
C VAL A 307 -4.15 3.75 -2.40
N ARG A 308 -4.84 3.85 -3.55
CA ARG A 308 -5.57 5.04 -3.96
C ARG A 308 -6.95 4.69 -4.47
N ALA A 309 -7.88 5.61 -4.23
CA ALA A 309 -9.17 5.65 -4.91
C ALA A 309 -9.42 7.04 -5.46
N TYR A 310 -10.12 7.08 -6.59
CA TYR A 310 -10.44 8.29 -7.32
C TYR A 310 -11.90 8.34 -7.71
N LYS A 311 -12.45 9.55 -7.84
CA LYS A 311 -13.70 9.78 -8.57
C LYS A 311 -13.46 10.48 -9.89
N LYS A 312 -14.27 10.17 -10.90
CA LYS A 312 -14.24 10.90 -12.17
C LYS A 312 -14.72 12.32 -11.90
N LYS A 313 -14.00 13.33 -12.40
CA LYS A 313 -14.42 14.73 -12.29
C LYS A 313 -15.66 14.94 -13.14
N ASP A 314 -16.64 15.63 -12.60
CA ASP A 314 -17.76 16.13 -13.39
C ASP A 314 -17.22 17.06 -14.49
N LYS A 315 -17.73 16.88 -15.71
CA LYS A 315 -17.38 17.72 -16.87
C LYS A 315 -18.04 19.09 -16.80
#